data_AF-A0A7W5SIR5-F1
#
_entry.id   AF-A0A7W5SIR5-F1
#
_cell.length_a   1.000
_cell.length_b   1.000
_cell.length_c   1.000
_cell.angle_alpha   90.00
_cell.angle_beta   90.00
_cell.angle_gamma   90.00
#
_symmetry.space_group_name_H-M   'P 1'
#
loop_
_entity.id
_entity.type
_entity.pdbx_description
1 polymer ?
#
loop_
_entity_poly.entity_id
_entity_poly.type
_entity_poly.pdbx_seq_one_letter_code
_entity_poly.pdbx_strand_id
1 'polypeptide(L)' 'MTGADHQHSESVVQAAQWLADQNPAPQPIIPELRKRFPLSAVEACEAAALSHRYRIVRRAHG' A
#
# COMPACT_ATOMS: atom_id res chain seq x y z
N MET A 1 -1.58 23.26 -11.04
CA MET A 1 -0.52 22.69 -10.17
C MET A 1 -1.09 21.47 -9.44
N THR A 2 -1.48 20.41 -10.15
CA THR A 2 -2.26 19.27 -9.59
C THR A 2 -1.93 17.93 -10.24
N GLY A 3 -0.67 17.73 -10.65
CA GLY A 3 -0.21 16.45 -11.24
C GLY A 3 0.47 15.52 -10.23
N ALA A 4 1.26 16.08 -9.30
CA ALA A 4 2.07 15.29 -8.38
C ALA A 4 1.25 14.63 -7.27
N ASP A 5 0.33 15.35 -6.62
CA ASP A 5 -0.51 14.80 -5.54
C ASP A 5 -1.35 13.60 -5.95
N HIS A 6 -1.89 13.59 -7.19
CA HIS A 6 -2.64 12.46 -7.70
C HIS A 6 -1.73 11.23 -7.92
N GLN A 7 -0.54 11.44 -8.49
CA GLN A 7 0.39 10.34 -8.79
C GLN A 7 0.95 9.66 -7.52
N HIS A 8 1.19 10.44 -6.46
CA HIS A 8 1.57 9.91 -5.15
C HIS A 8 0.44 9.08 -4.53
N SER A 9 -0.79 9.61 -4.58
CA SER A 9 -1.98 8.91 -4.09
C SER A 9 -2.23 7.58 -4.80
N GLU A 10 -2.05 7.55 -6.13
CA GLU A 10 -2.19 6.33 -6.93
C GLU A 10 -1.16 5.25 -6.56
N SER A 11 0.11 5.65 -6.38
CA SER A 11 1.19 4.74 -6.00
C SER A 11 0.96 4.11 -4.61
N VAL A 12 0.45 4.89 -3.65
CA VAL A 12 0.07 4.42 -2.31
C VAL A 12 -1.06 3.40 -2.39
N VAL A 13 -2.10 3.68 -3.19
CA VAL A 13 -3.25 2.77 -3.36
C VAL A 13 -2.81 1.46 -4.00
N GLN A 14 -2.00 1.50 -5.05
CA GLN A 14 -1.47 0.30 -5.71
C GLN A 14 -0.63 -0.56 -4.76
N ALA A 15 0.26 0.08 -3.99
CA ALA A 15 1.07 -0.59 -2.99
C ALA A 15 0.23 -1.24 -1.88
N ALA A 16 -0.80 -0.55 -1.41
CA ALA A 16 -1.73 -1.05 -0.40
C ALA A 16 -2.54 -2.26 -0.89
N GLN A 17 -3.04 -2.20 -2.13
CA GLN A 17 -3.75 -3.32 -2.76
C GLN A 17 -2.82 -4.54 -2.89
N TRP A 18 -1.62 -4.34 -3.44
CA TRP A 18 -0.63 -5.40 -3.58
C TRP A 18 -0.29 -6.06 -2.23
N LEU A 19 -0.09 -5.27 -1.17
CA LEU A 19 0.19 -5.78 0.17
C LEU A 19 -0.99 -6.54 0.77
N ALA A 20 -2.23 -6.12 0.49
CA ALA A 20 -3.44 -6.80 0.94
C ALA A 20 -3.59 -8.20 0.32
N ASP A 21 -3.08 -8.40 -0.90
CA ASP A 21 -3.02 -9.69 -1.59
C ASP A 21 -1.96 -10.64 -1.02
N GLN A 22 -0.95 -10.14 -0.29
CA GLN A 22 0.13 -10.99 0.23
C GLN A 22 -0.35 -11.88 1.38
N ASN A 23 -0.15 -13.19 1.25
CA ASN A 23 -0.39 -14.18 2.30
C ASN A 23 0.68 -15.30 2.23
N PRO A 24 1.64 -15.36 3.19
CA PRO A 24 1.81 -14.50 4.35
C PRO A 24 2.29 -13.08 3.97
N ALA A 25 2.08 -12.10 4.86
CA ALA A 25 2.55 -10.73 4.62
C ALA A 25 4.09 -10.68 4.67
N PRO A 26 4.75 -9.96 3.74
CA PRO A 26 6.20 -9.84 3.71
C PRO A 26 6.71 -9.09 4.94
N GLN A 27 7.83 -9.53 5.49
CA GLN A 27 8.52 -8.84 6.58
C GLN A 27 9.97 -8.52 6.19
N PRO A 28 10.45 -7.29 6.42
CA PRO A 28 9.75 -6.12 6.95
C PRO A 28 8.89 -5.40 5.87
N ILE A 29 7.66 -5.01 6.22
CA ILE A 29 6.66 -4.47 5.29
C ILE A 29 7.12 -3.18 4.59
N ILE A 30 7.55 -2.17 5.36
CA ILE A 30 7.88 -0.84 4.83
C ILE A 30 9.08 -0.87 3.87
N PRO A 31 10.21 -1.51 4.19
CA PRO A 31 11.31 -1.66 3.24
C PRO A 31 10.90 -2.41 1.97
N GLU A 32 10.03 -3.41 2.09
CA GLU A 32 9.59 -4.19 0.94
C GLU A 32 8.69 -3.37 0.00
N LEU A 33 7.77 -2.58 0.56
CA LEU A 33 6.97 -1.63 -0.21
C LEU A 33 7.84 -0.62 -0.95
N ARG A 34 8.84 -0.04 -0.28
CA ARG A 34 9.75 0.96 -0.86
C ARG A 34 10.71 0.40 -1.90
N LYS A 35 10.96 -0.91 -1.92
CA LYS A 35 11.74 -1.57 -2.98
C LYS A 35 10.93 -1.77 -4.25
N ARG A 36 9.62 -2.00 -4.12
CA ARG A 36 8.72 -2.34 -5.23
C ARG A 36 8.07 -1.11 -5.85
N PHE A 37 7.75 -0.13 -5.02
CA PHE A 37 7.07 1.10 -5.42
C PHE A 37 7.96 2.29 -5.08
N PRO A 38 7.98 3.34 -5.92
CA PRO A 38 8.76 4.55 -5.68
C PRO A 38 8.11 5.43 -4.60
N LEU A 39 7.94 4.90 -3.40
CA LEU A 39 7.27 5.55 -2.27
C LEU A 39 8.30 6.12 -1.28
N SER A 40 7.97 7.28 -0.73
CA SER A 40 8.61 7.79 0.48
C SER A 40 8.28 6.92 1.70
N ALA A 41 8.98 7.16 2.82
CA ALA A 41 8.70 6.44 4.05
C ALA A 41 7.28 6.70 4.60
N VAL A 42 6.75 7.91 4.41
CA VAL A 42 5.40 8.27 4.85
C VAL A 42 4.36 7.54 4.01
N GLU A 43 4.49 7.62 2.69
CA GLU A 43 3.60 6.94 1.74
C GLU A 43 3.59 5.42 1.93
N ALA A 44 4.74 4.81 2.24
CA ALA A 44 4.80 3.39 2.53
C ALA A 44 4.07 3.01 3.84
N CYS A 45 4.13 3.88 4.87
CA CYS A 45 3.35 3.69 6.09
C CYS A 45 1.85 3.84 5.82
N GLU A 46 1.45 4.81 4.99
CA GLU A 46 0.06 5.00 4.57
C GLU A 46 -0.45 3.79 3.78
N ALA A 47 0.35 3.29 2.83
CA ALA A 47 0.02 2.09 2.07
C ALA A 47 -0.13 0.86 2.98
N ALA A 48 0.75 0.72 3.98
CA ALA A 48 0.66 -0.36 4.96
C ALA A 48 -0.65 -0.27 5.78
N ALA A 49 -1.02 0.93 6.28
CA ALA A 49 -2.27 1.13 6.99
C ALA A 49 -3.50 0.86 6.10
N LEU A 50 -3.47 1.34 4.84
CA LEU A 50 -4.55 1.15 3.87
C LEU A 50 -4.72 -0.33 3.49
N SER A 51 -3.62 -1.08 3.37
CA SER A 51 -3.65 -2.52 3.09
C SER A 51 -4.43 -3.31 4.13
N HIS A 52 -4.33 -2.93 5.40
CA HIS A 52 -5.06 -3.59 6.48
C HIS A 52 -6.58 -3.43 6.30
N ARG A 53 -7.02 -2.24 5.88
CA ARG A 53 -8.44 -1.99 5.55
C ARG A 53 -8.90 -2.83 4.38
N TYR A 54 -8.12 -2.93 3.30
CA TYR A 54 -8.47 -3.79 2.16
C TYR A 54 -8.60 -5.26 2.55
N ARG A 55 -7.74 -5.78 3.44
CA ARG A 55 -7.87 -7.15 3.94
C ARG A 55 -9.16 -7.36 4.73
N ILE A 56 -9.58 -6.38 5.53
CA ILE A 56 -10.86 -6.43 6.26
C ILE A 56 -12.04 -6.43 5.29
N VAL A 57 -12.07 -5.51 4.33
CA VAL A 57 -13.16 -5.43 3.34
C VAL A 57 -13.25 -6.74 2.54
N ARG A 58 -12.12 -7.28 2.08
CA ARG A 58 -12.10 -8.56 1.34
C ARG A 58 -12.57 -9.75 2.16
N ARG A 59 -12.34 -9.76 3.48
CA ARG A 59 -12.88 -10.77 4.40
C ARG A 59 -14.38 -10.60 4.66
N ALA A 60 -14.92 -9.39 4.54
CA ALA A 60 -16.33 -9.12 4.75
C ALA A 60 -17.18 -9.42 3.51
N HIS A 61 -16.57 -9.37 2.31
CA HIS A 61 -17.24 -9.56 1.01
C HIS A 61 -16.85 -10.85 0.27
N GLY A 62 -15.93 -11.65 0.81
CA GLY A 62 -15.50 -12.94 0.26
C GLY A 62 -15.92 -14.09 1.17
#